data_AF-V5H5K9-F1
#
_entry.id   AF-V5H5K9-F1
#
_cell.length_a   1.000
_cell.length_b   1.000
_cell.length_c   1.000
_cell.angle_alpha   90.00
_cell.angle_beta   90.00
_cell.angle_gamma   90.00
#
_symmetry.space_group_name_H-M   'P 1'
#
loop_
_entity.id
_entity.type
_entity.pdbx_description
1 polymer ?
#
loop_
_entity_poly.entity_id
_entity_poly.type
_entity_poly.pdbx_seq_one_letter_code
_entity_poly.pdbx_strand_id
1 'polypeptide(L)'
;MYLQSLLVIFCLFICSHSQDTAHKPPLPEVDPKNFQDQNATKLVELDGRHWVKRRTYRVMTQEGEPTCEYAEIKGRPTTGGGYTLE
;
A
#
# COMPACT_ATOMS: atom_id res chain seq x y z
N MET A 1 -39.79 20.22 -34.89
CA MET A 1 -39.99 18.82 -34.42
C MET A 1 -38.77 17.94 -34.69
N TYR A 2 -38.21 17.92 -35.91
CA TYR A 2 -37.03 17.09 -36.24
C TYR A 2 -35.74 17.51 -35.49
N LEU A 3 -35.48 18.81 -35.40
CA LEU A 3 -34.29 19.35 -34.72
C LEU A 3 -34.26 19.05 -33.22
N GLN A 4 -35.42 19.09 -32.57
CA GLN A 4 -35.57 18.82 -31.14
C GLN A 4 -35.39 17.32 -30.84
N SER A 5 -35.85 16.45 -31.75
CA SER A 5 -35.61 15.00 -31.67
C SER A 5 -34.13 14.65 -31.82
N LEU A 6 -33.42 15.26 -32.78
CA LEU A 6 -31.98 15.08 -32.97
C LEU A 6 -31.17 15.49 -31.74
N LEU A 7 -31.54 16.60 -31.10
CA LEU A 7 -30.91 17.08 -29.87
C LEU A 7 -31.09 16.08 -28.72
N VAL A 8 -32.29 15.52 -28.56
CA VAL A 8 -32.57 14.50 -27.54
C VAL A 8 -31.77 13.23 -27.79
N ILE A 9 -31.69 12.76 -29.04
CA ILE A 9 -30.89 11.57 -29.39
C ILE A 9 -29.40 11.81 -29.11
N PHE A 10 -28.87 12.96 -29.49
CA PHE A 10 -27.48 13.34 -29.22
C PHE A 10 -27.18 13.39 -27.72
N CYS A 11 -28.07 14.00 -26.93
CA CYS A 11 -27.97 14.02 -25.47
C CYS A 11 -28.00 12.62 -24.88
N LEU A 12 -28.90 11.74 -25.33
CA LEU A 12 -28.95 10.35 -24.86
C LEU A 12 -27.67 9.57 -25.19
N PHE A 13 -27.08 9.79 -26.37
CA PHE A 13 -25.81 9.15 -26.76
C PHE A 13 -24.63 9.59 -25.88
N ILE A 14 -24.53 10.88 -25.55
CA ILE A 14 -23.45 11.40 -24.70
C ILE A 14 -23.66 11.04 -23.22
N CYS A 15 -24.92 11.02 -22.76
CA CYS A 15 -25.25 10.59 -21.39
C CYS A 15 -25.17 9.07 -21.20
N SER A 16 -25.25 8.28 -22.27
CA SER A 16 -25.02 6.82 -22.26
C SER A 16 -23.56 6.45 -22.47
N HIS A 17 -22.70 7.42 -22.75
CA HIS A 17 -21.26 7.25 -22.60
C HIS A 17 -21.02 7.07 -21.10
N SER A 18 -21.10 5.81 -20.66
CA SER A 18 -20.64 5.39 -19.35
C SER A 18 -19.28 6.03 -19.19
N GLN A 19 -19.17 6.96 -18.25
CA GLN A 19 -17.88 7.41 -17.79
C GLN A 19 -17.22 6.12 -17.32
N ASP A 20 -16.31 5.60 -18.14
CA ASP A 20 -15.44 4.50 -17.77
C ASP A 20 -14.96 4.86 -16.37
N THR A 21 -15.48 4.12 -15.39
CA THR A 21 -15.27 4.44 -13.98
C THR A 21 -13.79 4.36 -13.83
N ALA A 22 -13.15 5.54 -13.75
CA ALA A 22 -11.71 5.70 -13.82
C ALA A 22 -11.13 4.62 -12.92
N HIS A 23 -10.57 3.57 -13.52
CA HIS A 23 -10.25 2.35 -12.80
C HIS A 23 -9.31 2.76 -11.69
N LYS A 24 -9.82 2.77 -10.46
CA LYS A 24 -9.01 3.17 -9.31
C LYS A 24 -7.84 2.21 -9.31
N PRO A 25 -6.59 2.72 -9.32
CA PRO A 25 -5.44 1.84 -9.22
C PRO A 25 -5.63 0.91 -8.02
N PRO A 26 -5.29 -0.38 -8.15
CA PRO A 26 -5.34 -1.30 -7.04
C PRO A 26 -4.54 -0.72 -5.88
N LEU A 27 -5.00 -0.99 -4.65
CA LEU A 27 -4.20 -0.61 -3.48
C LEU A 27 -2.86 -1.35 -3.55
N PRO A 28 -1.76 -0.76 -3.03
CA PRO A 28 -0.44 -1.35 -3.15
C PRO A 28 -0.35 -2.78 -2.62
N GLU A 29 -1.17 -3.15 -1.62
CA GLU A 29 -1.20 -4.48 -1.01
C GLU A 29 -1.85 -5.56 -1.90
N VAL A 30 -2.64 -5.15 -2.90
CA VAL A 30 -3.37 -6.07 -3.79
C VAL A 30 -2.91 -5.99 -5.24
N ASP A 31 -1.95 -5.12 -5.57
CA ASP A 31 -1.35 -5.06 -6.90
C ASP A 31 -0.34 -6.20 -7.09
N PRO A 32 -0.59 -7.16 -8.01
CA PRO A 32 0.32 -8.28 -8.25
C PRO A 32 1.73 -7.87 -8.65
N LYS A 33 1.92 -6.67 -9.19
CA LYS A 33 3.24 -6.13 -9.53
C LYS A 33 4.12 -5.92 -8.30
N ASN A 34 3.53 -5.68 -7.13
CA ASN A 34 4.25 -5.41 -5.89
C ASN A 34 4.56 -6.67 -5.06
N PHE A 35 3.96 -7.83 -5.39
CA PHE A 35 4.08 -9.04 -4.57
C PHE A 35 5.52 -9.55 -4.43
N GLN A 36 6.36 -9.32 -5.44
CA GLN A 36 7.77 -9.72 -5.40
C GLN A 36 8.58 -8.97 -4.33
N ASP A 37 8.19 -7.73 -4.06
CA ASP A 37 8.83 -6.80 -3.13
C ASP A 37 8.16 -6.80 -1.75
N GLN A 38 6.92 -7.30 -1.65
CA GLN A 38 6.14 -7.39 -0.41
C GLN A 38 6.23 -8.76 0.29
N ASN A 39 7.34 -9.48 0.09
CA ASN A 39 7.56 -10.76 0.74
C ASN A 39 8.17 -10.56 2.14
N ALA A 40 7.35 -10.66 3.19
CA ALA A 40 7.77 -10.53 4.58
C ALA A 40 8.83 -11.57 5.02
N THR A 41 8.91 -12.73 4.34
CA THR A 41 9.95 -13.74 4.63
C THR A 41 11.34 -13.26 4.22
N LYS A 42 11.45 -12.36 3.22
CA LYS A 42 12.73 -11.73 2.88
C LYS A 42 13.16 -10.69 3.89
N LEU A 43 12.21 -10.03 4.57
CA LEU A 43 12.54 -9.01 5.58
C LEU A 43 13.33 -9.61 6.74
N VAL A 44 12.96 -10.81 7.18
CA VAL A 44 13.63 -11.51 8.28
C VAL A 44 15.00 -12.10 7.92
N GLU A 45 15.40 -12.04 6.65
CA GLU A 45 16.76 -12.34 6.18
C GLU A 45 17.67 -11.11 6.23
N LEU A 46 17.12 -9.92 6.48
CA LEU A 46 17.88 -8.68 6.60
C LEU A 46 18.43 -8.54 8.02
N ASP A 47 19.43 -9.33 8.38
CA ASP A 47 20.04 -9.28 9.70
C ASP A 47 20.57 -7.88 10.05
N GLY A 48 20.44 -7.51 11.32
CA GLY A 48 20.95 -6.24 11.87
C GLY A 48 19.86 -5.25 12.28
N ARG A 49 20.28 -3.99 12.47
CA ARG A 49 19.46 -2.92 13.05
C ARG A 49 18.84 -2.03 11.98
N HIS A 50 17.52 -1.96 11.97
CA HIS A 50 16.72 -1.19 11.02
C HIS A 50 16.07 0.00 11.70
N TRP A 51 16.49 1.20 11.34
CA TRP A 51 16.03 2.43 11.97
C TRP A 51 14.81 3.01 11.27
N VAL A 52 13.82 3.47 12.04
CA VAL A 52 12.71 4.25 11.52
C VAL A 52 13.22 5.65 11.18
N LYS A 53 13.20 6.02 9.89
CA LYS A 53 13.65 7.34 9.41
C LYS A 53 12.51 8.34 9.21
N ARG A 54 11.31 7.87 8.88
CA ARG A 54 10.15 8.71 8.58
C ARG A 54 8.86 7.96 8.87
N ARG A 55 7.87 8.67 9.40
CA ARG A 55 6.48 8.23 9.56
C ARG A 55 5.55 9.28 8.97
N THR A 56 4.33 8.89 8.63
CA THR A 56 3.24 9.80 8.20
C THR A 56 2.34 10.23 9.35
N TYR A 57 2.59 9.73 10.56
CA TYR A 57 1.82 9.99 11.77
C TYR A 57 2.75 10.22 12.97
N ARG A 58 2.23 10.92 13.98
CA ARG A 58 2.94 11.17 15.25
C ARG A 58 2.70 10.00 16.22
N VAL A 59 3.77 9.55 16.87
CA VAL A 59 3.72 8.52 17.93
C VAL A 59 4.04 9.21 19.26
N MET A 60 3.28 8.88 20.31
CA MET A 60 3.53 9.35 21.68
C MET A 60 3.48 8.14 22.61
N THR A 61 4.52 7.96 23.43
CA THR A 61 4.55 6.97 24.50
C THR A 61 4.28 7.66 25.85
N GLN A 62 4.22 6.90 26.94
CA GLN A 62 4.15 7.46 28.30
C GLN A 62 5.37 8.32 28.65
N GLU A 63 6.48 8.11 27.95
CA GLU A 63 7.77 8.81 28.15
C GLU A 63 7.94 10.00 27.19
N GLY A 64 7.08 10.14 26.17
CA GLY A 64 7.12 11.25 25.21
C GLY A 64 7.16 10.79 23.75
N GLU A 65 7.62 11.69 22.86
CA GLU A 65 7.82 11.36 21.44
C GLU A 65 9.07 10.47 21.33
N PRO A 66 8.95 9.25 20.77
CA PRO A 66 10.07 8.34 20.70
C PRO A 66 11.09 8.86 19.68
N THR A 67 12.36 8.90 20.09
CA THR A 67 13.49 9.24 19.22
C THR A 67 14.30 7.99 18.93
N CYS A 68 14.89 7.88 17.73
CA CYS A 68 15.82 6.81 17.39
C CYS A 68 15.20 5.39 17.51
N GLU A 69 13.97 5.23 17.03
CA GLU A 69 13.31 3.92 16.99
C GLU A 69 14.00 2.98 16.00
N TYR A 70 14.16 1.72 16.39
CA TYR A 70 14.68 0.67 15.53
C TYR A 70 14.04 -0.68 15.85
N ALA A 71 14.17 -1.62 14.92
CA ALA A 71 13.98 -3.04 15.15
C ALA A 71 15.29 -3.77 14.85
N GLU A 72 15.66 -4.75 15.67
CA GLU A 72 16.84 -5.58 15.46
C GLU A 72 16.42 -6.98 15.03
N ILE A 73 16.87 -7.38 13.83
CA ILE A 73 16.64 -8.71 13.29
C ILE A 73 17.86 -9.55 13.63
N LYS A 74 17.67 -10.55 14.50
CA LYS A 74 18.73 -11.46 14.97
C LYS A 74 19.07 -12.58 14.00
N GLY A 75 18.42 -12.58 12.83
CA GLY A 75 18.56 -13.60 11.81
C GLY A 75 17.97 -14.94 12.17
N ARG A 76 18.27 -15.93 11.33
CA ARG A 76 17.72 -17.28 11.48
C ARG A 76 18.51 -18.04 12.56
N PRO A 77 17.85 -18.55 13.62
CA PRO A 77 18.53 -19.33 14.64
C PRO A 77 19.11 -20.62 14.03
N THR A 78 20.29 -21.02 14.51
CA THR A 78 21.00 -22.23 14.07
C THR A 78 20.33 -23.54 14.54
N THR A 79 19.39 -23.45 15.48
CA THR A 79 18.63 -24.59 16.02
C THR A 79 17.18 -24.15 16.26
N GLY A 80 16.23 -24.75 15.55
CA GLY A 80 14.79 -24.44 15.62
C GLY A 80 14.30 -23.62 14.43
N GLY A 81 13.14 -23.97 13.87
CA GLY A 81 12.52 -23.23 12.76
C GLY A 81 11.78 -21.99 13.27
N GLY A 82 12.18 -20.80 12.84
CA GLY A 82 11.53 -19.53 13.19
C GLY A 82 12.45 -18.34 12.95
N TYR A 83 11.95 -17.12 13.19
CA TYR A 83 12.73 -15.88 13.16
C TYR A 83 12.44 -15.11 14.45
N THR A 84 13.45 -14.47 15.04
CA THR A 84 13.30 -13.67 16.27
C THR A 84 13.50 -12.19 15.96
N LEU A 85 12.59 -11.35 16.46
CA LEU A 85 12.62 -9.89 16.33
C LEU A 85 12.72 -9.29 17.74
N GLU A 86 13.63 -8.33 17.94
CA GLU A 86 13.81 -7.57 19.18
C GLU A 86 13.68 -6.06 18.96
#